data_AF-A0A5J4TUF6-F1
#
_entry.id   AF-A0A5J4TUF6-F1
#
_cell.length_a   1.000
_cell.length_b   1.000
_cell.length_c   1.000
_cell.angle_alpha   90.00
_cell.angle_beta   90.00
_cell.angle_gamma   90.00
#
_symmetry.space_group_name_H-M   'P 1'
#
loop_
_entity.id
_entity.type
_entity.pdbx_description
1 polymer ?
#
loop_
_entity_poly.entity_id
_entity_poly.type
_entity_poly.pdbx_seq_one_letter_code
_entity_poly.pdbx_strand_id
1 'polypeptide(L)' 'MNYSTIVPLTGSVDVNGDTYTKTARSRTTILIDPIIKSGIYKFEILQLVQIHGVGIADESTVYGRGEGPEDG' A
#
# COMPACT_ATOMS: atom_id res chain seq x y z
N MET A 1 -14.72 1.58 -12.69
CA MET A 1 -13.42 2.26 -12.64
C MET A 1 -12.40 1.17 -12.34
N ASN A 2 -11.45 0.93 -13.25
CA ASN A 2 -10.43 -0.10 -13.06
C ASN A 2 -9.26 0.52 -12.32
N TYR A 3 -8.94 0.00 -11.13
CA TYR A 3 -7.69 0.31 -10.46
C TYR A 3 -6.68 -0.79 -10.82
N SER A 4 -5.50 -0.40 -11.32
CA SER A 4 -4.35 -1.29 -11.40
C SER A 4 -3.70 -1.31 -10.03
N THR A 5 -4.25 -2.07 -9.09
CA THR A 5 -3.58 -2.26 -7.80
C THR A 5 -2.23 -2.91 -8.07
N ILE A 6 -1.13 -2.22 -7.76
CA ILE A 6 0.19 -2.85 -7.64
C ILE A 6 0.14 -3.63 -6.33
N VAL A 7 -0.48 -4.81 -6.37
CA VAL A 7 -0.65 -5.68 -5.20
C VAL A 7 0.76 -6.04 -4.70
N PRO A 8 1.13 -5.68 -3.47
CA PRO A 8 2.40 -6.10 -2.90
C PRO A 8 2.27 -7.56 -2.52
N LEU A 9 2.96 -8.43 -3.25
CA LEU A 9 3.05 -9.87 -3.03
C LEU A 9 1.72 -10.60 -2.75
N THR A 10 1.28 -11.35 -3.76
CA THR A 10 0.18 -12.33 -3.67
C THR A 10 0.20 -13.07 -2.32
N GLY A 11 -0.86 -12.92 -1.53
CA GLY A 11 -1.03 -13.60 -0.23
C GLY A 11 -0.59 -12.83 1.01
N SER A 12 -0.15 -11.57 0.92
CA SER A 12 0.18 -10.75 2.11
C SER A 12 -0.84 -9.65 2.43
N VAL A 13 -1.72 -9.35 1.48
CA VAL A 13 -2.79 -8.35 1.56
C VAL A 13 -4.06 -8.96 0.99
N ASP A 14 -5.17 -8.80 1.70
CA ASP A 14 -6.52 -9.05 1.17
C ASP A 14 -7.12 -7.74 0.66
N VAL A 15 -7.80 -7.79 -0.47
CA VAL A 15 -8.35 -6.62 -1.16
C VAL A 15 -9.85 -6.78 -1.31
N ASN A 16 -10.61 -5.89 -0.67
CA ASN A 16 -12.06 -5.84 -0.76
C ASN A 16 -12.51 -4.43 -1.19
N GLY A 17 -12.73 -4.25 -2.50
CA GLY A 17 -12.98 -2.93 -3.08
C GLY A 17 -11.80 -2.00 -2.84
N ASP A 18 -12.05 -0.88 -2.16
CA ASP A 18 -11.04 0.14 -1.82
C ASP A 18 -10.40 -0.10 -0.44
N THR A 19 -10.71 -1.22 0.22
CA THR A 19 -10.14 -1.59 1.52
C THR A 19 -9.02 -2.63 1.37
N TYR A 20 -7.85 -2.30 1.91
CA TYR A 20 -6.67 -3.15 1.91
C TYR A 20 -6.36 -3.64 3.32
N THR A 21 -6.36 -4.96 3.52
CA THR A 21 -6.14 -5.57 4.83
C THR A 21 -4.86 -6.38 4.84
N LYS A 22 -3.90 -6.01 5.70
CA LYS A 22 -2.68 -6.82 5.94
C LYS A 22 -3.06 -8.14 6.60
N THR A 23 -2.73 -9.25 5.94
CA THR A 23 -2.97 -10.61 6.46
C THR A 23 -1.67 -11.32 6.86
N ALA A 24 -0.54 -10.92 6.28
CA ALA A 24 0.77 -11.47 6.64
C ALA A 24 1.26 -10.95 8.00
N ARG A 25 2.00 -11.79 8.74
CA ARG A 25 2.72 -11.38 9.95
C ARG A 25 3.95 -10.52 9.65
N SER A 26 4.62 -10.77 8.53
CA SER A 26 5.79 -10.00 8.09
C SER A 26 5.44 -8.52 7.89
N ARG A 27 6.48 -7.68 7.84
CA ARG A 27 6.34 -6.31 7.34
C ARG A 27 5.84 -6.36 5.90
N THR A 28 4.87 -5.52 5.60
CA THR A 28 4.21 -5.42 4.29
C THR A 28 4.06 -3.95 3.96
N THR A 29 4.56 -3.53 2.81
CA THR A 29 4.34 -2.20 2.25
C THR A 29 3.18 -2.28 1.28
N ILE A 30 2.23 -1.35 1.35
CA ILE A 30 1.09 -1.27 0.42
C ILE A 30 1.29 -0.05 -0.47
N LEU A 31 1.44 -0.27 -1.78
CA LEU A 31 1.54 0.79 -2.78
C LEU A 31 0.17 1.01 -3.42
N ILE A 32 -0.26 2.28 -3.46
CA ILE A 32 -1.53 2.69 -4.04
C ILE A 32 -1.23 3.79 -5.04
N ASP A 33 -1.74 3.65 -6.27
CA ASP A 33 -1.63 4.64 -7.33
C ASP A 33 -3.03 5.22 -7.64
N PRO A 34 -3.48 6.24 -6.89
CA PRO A 34 -4.77 6.85 -7.11
C PRO A 34 -4.73 7.78 -8.34
N ILE A 35 -5.76 7.71 -9.19
CA ILE A 35 -5.91 8.66 -10.30
C ILE A 35 -6.36 10.02 -9.76
N ILE A 36 -5.43 10.94 -9.52
CA ILE A 36 -5.72 12.31 -9.07
C ILE A 36 -5.84 13.24 -10.27
N LYS A 37 -7.07 13.45 -10.78
CA LYS A 37 -7.31 14.38 -11.89
C LYS A 37 -7.38 15.85 -11.45
N SER A 38 -7.80 16.08 -10.21
CA SER A 38 -7.79 17.37 -9.51
C SER A 38 -8.11 17.15 -8.03
N GLY A 39 -7.72 18.09 -7.16
CA GLY A 39 -8.10 18.09 -5.74
C GLY A 39 -7.19 17.28 -4.82
N ILE A 40 -7.76 16.80 -3.72
CA ILE A 40 -7.07 16.09 -2.63
C ILE A 40 -7.53 14.64 -2.62
N TYR A 41 -6.59 13.70 -2.60
CA TYR A 41 -6.89 12.29 -2.30
C TYR A 41 -6.75 12.05 -0.80
N LYS A 42 -7.77 11.45 -0.18
CA LYS A 42 -7.78 11.08 1.23
C LYS A 42 -7.83 9.56 1.33
N PHE A 43 -6.93 8.99 2.10
CA PHE A 43 -7.01 7.62 2.57
C PHE A 43 -7.10 7.62 4.10
N GLU A 44 -7.68 6.55 4.65
CA GLU A 44 -7.82 6.33 6.08
C GLU A 44 -7.07 5.07 6.46
N ILE A 45 -6.29 5.13 7.54
CA ILE A 45 -5.57 3.97 8.05
C ILE A 45 -6.15 3.62 9.41
N LEU A 46 -6.76 2.43 9.49
CA LEU A 46 -7.12 1.83 10.76
C LEU A 46 -5.97 0.93 11.24
N GLN A 47 -5.37 1.30 12.37
CA GLN A 47 -4.25 0.57 12.95
C GLN A 47 -4.62 -0.13 14.24
N LEU A 48 -4.30 -1.43 14.31
CA LEU A 48 -4.39 -2.22 15.53
C LEU A 48 -3.06 -2.28 16.31
N VAL A 49 -1.90 -2.11 15.65
CA VAL A 49 -0.57 -2.24 16.26
C VAL A 49 0.40 -1.11 15.87
N GLN A 50 1.03 -1.17 14.69
CA GLN A 50 2.13 -0.26 14.31
C GLN A 50 2.21 -0.01 12.78
N ILE A 51 2.45 1.26 12.40
CA ILE A 51 2.73 1.75 11.05
C ILE A 51 4.20 2.14 11.12
N HIS A 52 5.02 1.62 10.19
CA HIS A 52 6.43 1.97 10.11
C HIS A 52 6.66 3.29 9.38
N GLY A 53 5.84 3.59 8.37
CA GLY A 53 5.94 4.81 7.60
C GLY A 53 4.78 4.97 6.62
N VAL A 54 4.55 6.21 6.20
CA VAL A 54 3.60 6.59 5.15
C VAL A 54 4.28 7.68 4.33
N GLY A 55 4.21 7.60 3.01
CA GLY A 55 4.87 8.55 2.14
C GLY A 55 4.42 8.45 0.69
N ILE A 56 5.07 9.26 -0.15
CA ILE A 56 4.89 9.26 -1.60
C ILE A 56 6.11 8.54 -2.18
N ALA A 57 5.85 7.58 -3.05
CA ALA A 57 6.89 6.86 -3.77
C ALA A 57 6.79 7.22 -5.26
N ASP A 58 7.92 7.15 -5.96
CA ASP A 58 7.93 7.18 -7.43
C ASP A 58 7.20 5.93 -7.97
N GLU A 59 6.56 6.04 -9.13
CA GLU A 59 5.78 4.96 -9.75
C GLU A 59 6.62 3.71 -10.05
N SER A 60 7.94 3.88 -10.24
CA SER A 60 8.88 2.78 -10.46
C SER A 60 9.28 2.03 -9.19
N THR A 61 8.88 2.51 -8.01
CA THR A 61 9.26 1.92 -6.73
C THR A 61 8.52 0.60 -6.50
N VAL A 62 9.25 -0.45 -6.15
CA VAL A 62 8.70 -1.76 -5.82
C VAL A 62 9.34 -2.26 -4.54
N TYR A 63 8.54 -2.74 -3.59
CA TYR A 63 9.02 -3.33 -2.35
C TYR A 63 8.73 -4.82 -2.29
N GLY A 64 9.76 -5.60 -2.01
CA GLY A 64 9.67 -7.01 -1.70
C GLY A 64 9.04 -7.29 -0.32
N ARG A 65 8.91 -8.57 0.02
CA ARG A 65 8.40 -8.97 1.34
C ARG A 65 9.42 -8.59 2.40
N GLY A 66 8.98 -7.84 3.41
CA GLY A 66 9.84 -7.40 4.49
C GLY A 66 10.55 -6.07 4.22
N GLU A 67 10.51 -5.58 2.97
CA GLU A 67 11.13 -4.31 2.57
C GLU A 67 10.20 -3.12 2.81
N GLY A 68 10.79 -1.98 3.16
CA GLY A 68 10.12 -0.71 3.34
C GLY A 68 10.90 0.47 2.75
N PRO A 69 10.40 1.70 2.93
CA PRO A 69 10.99 2.90 2.35
C PRO A 69 12.45 3.19 2.70
N GLU A 70 12.97 2.60 3.79
CA GLU A 70 14.38 2.69 4.17
C GLU A 70 15.29 1.71 3.42
N ASP A 71 14.72 0.73 2.73
CA ASP A 71 15.44 -0.33 2.02
C ASP A 71 15.59 -0.04 0.51
N GLY A 72 14.91 1.02 0.02
CA GLY A 72 14.88 1.45 -1.39
C GLY A 72 15.76 2.64 -1.70
#